data_AF-A0A7R9VPF2-F1
#
_entry.id   AF-A0A7R9VPF2-F1
#
_cell.length_a   1.000
_cell.length_b   1.000
_cell.length_c   1.000
_cell.angle_alpha   90.00
_cell.angle_beta   90.00
_cell.angle_gamma   90.00
#
_symmetry.space_group_name_H-M   'P 1'
#
loop_
_entity.id
_entity.type
_entity.pdbx_description
1 polymer ?
#
loop_
_entity_poly.entity_id
_entity_poly.type
_entity_poly.pdbx_seq_one_letter_code
_entity_poly.pdbx_strand_id
1 'polypeptide(L)'
;RKADGTMPPSVPQIVTLCAEVLRGFVEDSDQNLKYLGLVGFASLMSSHPRVLSAPDYRPLILACLSDEDVTIRTRALDLLAGMATRKNLMELVTQLLRHVDL
;
A
#
# COMPACT_ATOMS: atom_id res chain seq x y z
N ARG A 1 -11.42 -12.83 16.67
CA ARG A 1 -12.32 -13.82 16.02
C ARG A 1 -13.35 -14.25 17.04
N LYS A 2 -14.64 -14.28 16.68
CA LYS A 2 -15.66 -14.87 17.56
C LYS A 2 -15.47 -16.39 17.58
N ALA A 3 -16.03 -17.06 18.60
CA ALA A 3 -15.94 -18.52 18.78
C ALA A 3 -16.53 -19.30 17.57
N ASP A 4 -17.37 -18.66 16.76
CA ASP A 4 -17.99 -19.19 15.53
C ASP A 4 -17.14 -18.99 14.25
N GLY A 5 -15.93 -18.42 14.37
CA GLY A 5 -15.06 -18.14 13.23
C GLY A 5 -15.44 -16.90 12.41
N THR A 6 -16.54 -16.22 12.75
CA THR A 6 -17.00 -15.01 12.06
C THR A 6 -16.25 -13.77 12.56
N MET A 7 -16.05 -12.81 11.66
CA MET A 7 -15.54 -11.50 12.03
C MET A 7 -16.70 -10.62 12.51
N PRO A 8 -16.46 -9.73 13.49
CA PRO A 8 -17.42 -8.69 13.83
C PRO A 8 -17.82 -7.90 12.56
N PRO A 9 -19.11 -7.52 12.42
CA PRO A 9 -19.59 -6.82 11.23
C PRO A 9 -18.92 -5.44 11.03
N SER A 10 -18.31 -4.89 12.08
CA SER A 10 -17.58 -3.63 12.04
C SER A 10 -16.19 -3.71 11.40
N VAL A 11 -15.60 -4.91 11.27
CA VAL A 11 -14.21 -5.06 10.81
C VAL A 11 -13.99 -4.45 9.42
N PRO A 12 -14.83 -4.69 8.39
CA PRO A 12 -14.63 -4.09 7.08
C PRO A 12 -14.60 -2.56 7.11
N GLN A 13 -15.49 -1.94 7.89
CA GLN A 13 -15.56 -0.47 8.02
C GLN A 13 -14.32 0.09 8.71
N ILE A 14 -13.83 -0.60 9.75
CA ILE A 14 -12.60 -0.22 10.45
C ILE A 14 -11.39 -0.34 9.51
N VAL A 15 -11.31 -1.41 8.71
CA VAL A 15 -10.22 -1.61 7.75
C VAL A 15 -10.21 -0.52 6.68
N THR A 16 -11.38 -0.15 6.15
CA THR A 16 -11.50 0.97 5.20
C THR A 16 -11.05 2.28 5.83
N LEU A 17 -11.52 2.60 7.04
CA LEU A 17 -11.12 3.81 7.76
C LEU A 17 -9.60 3.84 8.02
N CYS A 18 -9.01 2.72 8.44
CA CYS A 18 -7.56 2.61 8.60
C CYS A 18 -6.83 2.88 7.29
N ALA A 19 -7.30 2.32 6.17
CA ALA A 19 -6.68 2.53 4.86
C ALA A 19 -6.75 4.00 4.41
N GLU A 20 -7.87 4.70 4.68
CA GLU A 20 -8.03 6.12 4.41
C GLU A 20 -7.10 7.00 5.26
N VAL A 21 -6.96 6.70 6.55
CA VAL A 21 -6.02 7.43 7.43
C VAL A 21 -4.57 7.22 6.99
N LEU A 22 -4.20 5.98 6.67
CA LEU A 22 -2.85 5.64 6.19
C LEU A 22 -2.55 6.31 4.84
N ARG A 23 -3.56 6.42 3.96
CA ARG A 23 -3.43 7.18 2.72
C ARG A 23 -3.07 8.64 3.02
N GLY A 24 -3.77 9.26 3.97
CA GLY A 24 -3.46 10.63 4.39
C GLY A 24 -2.01 10.80 4.87
N PHE A 25 -1.45 9.81 5.56
CA PHE A 25 -0.04 9.83 5.95
C PHE A 25 0.92 9.72 4.75
N VAL A 26 0.59 8.93 3.73
CA VAL A 26 1.42 8.79 2.51
C VAL A 26 1.35 10.04 1.63
N GLU A 27 0.23 10.77 1.65
CA GLU A 27 0.06 12.03 0.91
C GLU A 27 0.69 13.24 1.63
N ASP A 28 1.12 13.10 2.88
CA ASP A 28 1.72 14.18 3.67
C ASP A 28 3.10 14.60 3.10
N SER A 29 3.49 15.85 3.34
CA SER A 29 4.81 16.36 2.98
C SER A 29 5.94 15.83 3.87
N ASP A 30 5.66 15.47 5.13
CA ASP A 30 6.66 14.97 6.06
C ASP A 30 7.06 13.52 5.73
N GLN A 31 8.36 13.30 5.56
CA GLN A 31 8.90 12.00 5.15
C GLN A 31 8.65 10.89 6.20
N ASN A 32 8.62 11.23 7.49
CA ASN A 32 8.35 10.26 8.54
C ASN A 32 6.88 9.83 8.54
N LEU A 33 5.96 10.75 8.25
CA LEU A 33 4.54 10.43 8.08
C LEU A 33 4.33 9.55 6.85
N LYS A 34 4.96 9.85 5.71
CA LYS A 34 4.90 8.96 4.54
C LYS A 34 5.40 7.56 4.86
N TYR A 35 6.56 7.48 5.51
CA TYR A 35 7.14 6.20 5.95
C TYR A 35 6.17 5.43 6.86
N LEU A 36 5.57 6.11 7.85
CA LEU A 36 4.60 5.52 8.76
C LEU A 36 3.37 4.99 8.00
N GLY A 37 2.87 5.74 7.02
CA GLY A 37 1.78 5.32 6.14
C GLY A 37 2.12 4.02 5.39
N LEU A 38 3.31 3.94 4.78
CA LEU A 38 3.77 2.74 4.06
C LEU A 38 3.94 1.53 4.98
N VAL A 39 4.52 1.71 6.17
CA VAL A 39 4.64 0.64 7.18
C VAL A 39 3.26 0.17 7.64
N GLY A 40 2.35 1.10 7.89
CA GLY A 40 0.97 0.79 8.25
C GLY A 40 0.25 0.02 7.16
N PHE A 41 0.43 0.38 5.90
CA PHE A 41 -0.14 -0.35 4.77
C PHE A 41 0.41 -1.78 4.64
N ALA A 42 1.71 -1.99 4.80
CA ALA A 42 2.30 -3.33 4.80
C ALA A 42 1.70 -4.20 5.93
N SER A 43 1.55 -3.63 7.13
CA SER A 43 0.90 -4.30 8.27
C SER A 43 -0.57 -4.63 7.98
N LEU A 44 -1.33 -3.67 7.45
CA LEU A 44 -2.75 -3.85 7.14
C LEU A 44 -2.95 -4.90 6.04
N MET A 45 -2.10 -4.89 5.01
CA MET A 45 -2.13 -5.88 3.93
C MET A 45 -1.80 -7.30 4.42
N SER A 46 -0.92 -7.45 5.42
CA SER A 46 -0.60 -8.78 5.97
C SER A 46 -1.81 -9.48 6.59
N SER A 47 -2.74 -8.71 7.16
CA SER A 47 -4.00 -9.21 7.72
C SER A 47 -5.17 -9.17 6.73
N HIS A 48 -5.16 -8.21 5.80
CA HIS A 48 -6.20 -7.97 4.80
C HIS A 48 -5.58 -7.80 3.39
N PRO A 49 -5.22 -8.89 2.69
CA PRO A 49 -4.42 -8.83 1.45
C PRO A 49 -5.04 -8.05 0.30
N ARG A 50 -6.36 -7.82 0.34
CA ARG A 50 -7.10 -7.10 -0.71
C ARG A 50 -7.37 -5.63 -0.38
N VAL A 51 -6.89 -5.13 0.76
CA VAL A 51 -7.18 -3.76 1.20
C VAL A 51 -6.67 -2.70 0.21
N LEU A 52 -5.56 -2.97 -0.47
CA LEU A 52 -4.97 -2.09 -1.49
C LEU A 52 -5.35 -2.48 -2.93
N SER A 53 -6.33 -3.35 -3.12
CA SER A 53 -6.77 -3.74 -4.48
C SER A 53 -7.56 -2.63 -5.19
N ALA A 54 -7.98 -1.57 -4.48
CA ALA A 54 -8.65 -0.44 -5.09
C ALA A 54 -7.68 0.33 -6.02
N PRO A 55 -8.17 0.85 -7.16
CA PRO A 55 -7.32 1.43 -8.20
C PRO A 55 -6.53 2.65 -7.74
N ASP A 56 -7.00 3.37 -6.73
CA ASP A 56 -6.40 4.64 -6.28
C ASP A 56 -5.12 4.43 -5.45
N TYR A 57 -4.95 3.27 -4.80
CA TYR A 57 -3.78 3.02 -3.96
C TYR A 57 -2.52 2.75 -4.80
N ARG A 58 -2.64 2.03 -5.92
CA ARG A 58 -1.45 1.68 -6.73
C ARG A 58 -0.72 2.93 -7.27
N PRO A 59 -1.38 3.92 -7.89
CA PRO A 59 -0.73 5.16 -8.30
C PRO A 59 -0.06 5.90 -7.14
N LEU A 60 -0.69 5.93 -5.97
CA LEU A 60 -0.11 6.53 -4.75
C LEU A 60 1.21 5.85 -4.38
N ILE A 61 1.23 4.52 -4.30
CA ILE A 61 2.45 3.77 -3.94
C ILE A 61 3.53 3.88 -5.02
N LEU A 62 3.14 3.90 -6.30
CA LEU A 62 4.09 4.12 -7.40
C LEU A 62 4.75 5.51 -7.33
N ALA A 63 4.00 6.55 -6.94
CA ALA A 63 4.56 7.89 -6.78
C ALA A 63 5.66 7.94 -5.72
N CYS A 64 5.57 7.11 -4.66
CA CYS A 64 6.61 6.99 -3.63
C CYS A 64 7.94 6.41 -4.16
N LEU A 65 7.99 5.80 -5.35
CA LEU A 65 9.25 5.37 -5.97
C LEU A 65 10.12 6.54 -6.42
N SER A 66 9.54 7.73 -6.58
CA SER A 66 10.25 8.97 -6.92
C SER A 66 10.55 9.85 -5.71
N ASP A 67 10.30 9.36 -4.49
CA ASP A 67 10.59 10.12 -3.27
C ASP A 67 12.10 10.30 -3.07
N GLU A 68 12.53 11.42 -2.47
CA GLU A 68 13.93 11.71 -2.19
C GLU A 68 14.54 10.74 -1.15
N ASP A 69 13.72 10.22 -0.22
CA ASP A 69 14.16 9.29 0.81
C ASP A 69 14.22 7.84 0.29
N VAL A 70 15.42 7.25 0.30
CA VAL A 70 15.67 5.85 -0.08
C VAL A 70 14.79 4.86 0.70
N THR A 71 14.53 5.13 1.97
CA THR A 71 13.77 4.23 2.83
C THR A 71 12.31 4.18 2.41
N ILE A 72 11.73 5.31 1.99
CA ILE A 72 10.38 5.38 1.42
C ILE A 72 10.33 4.64 0.09
N ARG A 73 11.27 4.90 -0.82
CA ARG A 73 11.35 4.19 -2.11
C ARG A 73 11.41 2.67 -1.93
N THR A 74 12.26 2.22 -1.01
CA THR A 74 12.44 0.79 -0.70
C THR A 74 11.14 0.18 -0.18
N ARG A 75 10.46 0.87 0.75
CA ARG A 75 9.19 0.39 1.32
C ARG A 75 8.05 0.36 0.29
N ALA A 76 8.00 1.35 -0.60
CA ALA A 76 7.03 1.36 -1.69
C ALA A 76 7.22 0.15 -2.62
N LEU A 77 8.47 -0.19 -2.94
CA LEU A 77 8.79 -1.37 -3.75
C LEU A 77 8.36 -2.68 -3.09
N ASP A 78 8.63 -2.86 -1.78
CA ASP A 78 8.16 -4.01 -1.01
C ASP A 78 6.64 -4.15 -1.07
N LEU A 79 5.92 -3.03 -0.94
CA LEU A 79 4.47 -3.00 -0.97
C LEU A 79 3.92 -3.34 -2.35
N LEU A 80 4.52 -2.82 -3.43
CA LEU A 80 4.13 -3.12 -4.81
C LEU A 80 4.30 -4.60 -5.15
N ALA A 81 5.34 -5.26 -4.63
CA ALA A 81 5.50 -6.71 -4.77
C ALA A 81 4.33 -7.48 -4.15
N GLY A 82 3.82 -7.03 -2.99
CA GLY A 82 2.63 -7.60 -2.35
C GLY A 82 1.31 -7.28 -3.07
N MET A 83 1.24 -6.18 -3.83
CA MET A 83 0.08 -5.78 -4.64
C MET A 83 0.03 -6.45 -6.02
N ALA A 84 1.09 -7.18 -6.40
CA ALA A 84 1.16 -7.88 -7.66
C ALA A 84 0.19 -9.07 -7.70
N THR A 85 -0.55 -9.16 -8.80
CA THR A 85 -1.49 -10.23 -9.12
C THR A 85 -1.25 -10.69 -10.55
N ARG A 86 -1.74 -11.88 -10.90
CA ARG A 86 -1.64 -12.38 -12.30
C ARG A 86 -2.25 -11.42 -13.32
N LYS A 87 -3.20 -10.56 -12.93
CA LYS A 87 -3.89 -9.62 -13.83
C LYS A 87 -3.09 -8.35 -14.07
N ASN A 88 -2.38 -7.84 -13.06
CA ASN A 88 -1.68 -6.54 -13.14
C ASN A 88 -0.15 -6.69 -13.26
N LEU A 89 0.39 -7.91 -13.24
CA LEU A 89 1.83 -8.17 -13.22
C LEU A 89 2.58 -7.47 -14.37
N MET A 90 2.11 -7.63 -15.61
CA MET A 90 2.75 -7.04 -16.79
C MET A 90 2.78 -5.51 -16.73
N GLU A 91 1.67 -4.90 -16.32
CA GLU A 91 1.56 -3.45 -16.18
C GLU A 91 2.49 -2.92 -15.08
N LEU A 92 2.51 -3.59 -13.93
CA LEU A 92 3.35 -3.22 -12.79
C LEU A 92 4.83 -3.33 -13.13
N VAL A 93 5.27 -4.43 -13.76
CA VAL A 93 6.67 -4.59 -14.21
C VAL A 93 7.05 -3.52 -15.23
N THR A 94 6.16 -3.20 -16.17
CA THR A 94 6.40 -2.14 -17.17
C THR A 94 6.59 -0.77 -16.50
N GLN A 95 5.79 -0.46 -15.48
CA GLN A 95 5.93 0.78 -14.71
C GLN A 95 7.24 0.79 -13.92
N LEU A 96 7.62 -0.32 -13.28
CA LEU A 96 8.89 -0.43 -12.54
C LEU A 96 10.12 -0.23 -13.45
N LEU A 97 10.14 -0.83 -14.64
CA LEU A 97 11.25 -0.68 -15.58
C LEU A 97 11.45 0.78 -16.01
N ARG A 98 10.36 1.53 -16.21
CA ARG A 98 10.43 2.97 -16.51
C ARG A 98 11.08 3.79 -15.39
N HIS A 99 11.05 3.32 -14.14
CA HIS A 99 11.71 3.97 -13.01
C HIS A 99 13.21 3.64 -12.91
N VAL A 100 13.71 2.65 -13.66
CA VAL A 100 15.13 2.25 -13.68
C VAL A 100 15.85 2.80 -14.92
N ASP A 101 15.14 2.90 -16.04
CA ASP A 101 15.71 3.32 -17.34
C ASP A 101 15.80 4.85 -17.51
N LEU A 102 15.57 5.63 -16.45
CA LEU A 102 15.71 7.09 -16.37
C LEU A 102 16.74 7.49 -15.32
#